data_AF-A0A2R5FX77-F1
#
_entry.id   AF-A0A2R5FX77-F1
#
_cell.length_a   1.000
_cell.length_b   1.000
_cell.length_c   1.000
_cell.angle_alpha   90.00
_cell.angle_beta   90.00
_cell.angle_gamma   90.00
#
_symmetry.space_group_name_H-M   'P 1'
#
loop_
_entity.id
_entity.type
_entity.pdbx_description
1 polymer ?
#
loop_
_entity_poly.entity_id
_entity_poly.type
_entity_poly.pdbx_seq_one_letter_code
_entity_poly.pdbx_strand_id
1 'polypeptide(L)'
;MKLYAKTISNTLPDWATTVTKSADLFEVEINDEHPNFQSLLEQLATEIEPGTIGVKAEDLCSRLGIEMSNPSLQQLLEQAQTLISLIATHPHYEQLLETGYQPDLNIADAQTALTYLQWELDRNREPSA
;
A
#
# COMPACT_ATOMS: atom_id res chain seq x y z
N MET A 1 16.01 -9.38 -2.24
CA MET A 1 15.93 -8.34 -1.17
C MET A 1 15.93 -6.91 -1.74
N LYS A 2 15.34 -5.92 -1.04
CA LYS A 2 15.47 -4.49 -1.35
C LYS A 2 16.10 -3.71 -0.18
N LEU A 3 16.77 -2.58 -0.46
CA LEU A 3 17.30 -1.69 0.57
C LEU A 3 17.31 -0.23 0.11
N TYR A 4 17.39 0.68 1.07
CA TYR A 4 17.54 2.11 0.83
C TYR A 4 18.92 2.56 1.28
N ALA A 5 19.70 3.11 0.36
CA ALA A 5 21.04 3.63 0.63
C ALA A 5 21.10 5.14 0.37
N LYS A 6 21.82 5.89 1.21
CA LYS A 6 22.04 7.34 1.03
C LYS A 6 22.94 7.62 -0.17
N THR A 7 23.96 6.80 -0.34
CA THR A 7 24.87 6.87 -1.49
C THR A 7 25.20 5.47 -2.00
N ILE A 8 25.62 5.41 -3.27
CA ILE A 8 26.15 4.20 -3.91
C ILE A 8 27.54 4.56 -4.41
N SER A 9 28.56 4.27 -3.61
CA SER A 9 29.96 4.66 -3.89
C SER A 9 30.64 3.83 -4.98
N ASN A 10 30.11 2.64 -5.27
CA ASN A 10 30.64 1.71 -6.26
C ASN A 10 29.58 1.35 -7.30
N THR A 11 29.97 1.07 -8.53
CA THR A 11 29.08 0.42 -9.50
C THR A 11 28.51 -0.86 -8.91
N LEU A 12 27.19 -0.96 -8.90
CA LEU A 12 26.52 -2.17 -8.44
C LEU A 12 26.92 -3.36 -9.32
N PRO A 13 27.11 -4.54 -8.73
CA PRO A 13 27.30 -5.76 -9.50
C PRO A 13 26.06 -6.08 -10.34
N ASP A 14 26.21 -6.92 -11.37
CA ASP A 14 25.13 -7.31 -12.30
C ASP A 14 23.92 -7.98 -11.63
N TRP A 15 24.09 -8.52 -10.43
CA TRP A 15 23.04 -9.10 -9.59
C TRP A 15 22.42 -8.11 -8.58
N ALA A 16 22.72 -6.81 -8.70
CA ALA A 16 22.07 -5.73 -7.96
C ALA A 16 21.74 -4.54 -8.88
N THR A 17 20.59 -3.91 -8.69
CA THR A 17 20.17 -2.78 -9.53
C THR A 17 19.55 -1.66 -8.71
N THR A 18 19.75 -0.42 -9.17
CA THR A 18 19.01 0.73 -8.63
C THR A 18 17.64 0.76 -9.30
N VAL A 19 16.58 0.59 -8.51
CA VAL A 19 15.20 0.60 -8.99
C VAL A 19 14.67 2.02 -9.07
N THR A 20 14.94 2.83 -8.04
CA THR A 20 14.46 4.21 -7.93
C THR A 20 15.52 5.10 -7.31
N LYS A 21 15.60 6.36 -7.74
CA LYS A 21 16.40 7.41 -7.11
C LYS A 21 15.48 8.55 -6.67
N SER A 22 15.39 8.78 -5.36
CA SER A 22 14.77 9.98 -4.79
C SER A 22 15.85 11.02 -4.43
N ALA A 23 15.44 12.18 -3.91
CA ALA A 23 16.37 13.26 -3.58
C ALA A 23 17.46 12.82 -2.57
N ASP A 24 17.09 11.95 -1.62
CA ASP A 24 17.93 11.62 -0.46
C ASP A 24 18.30 10.12 -0.38
N LEU A 25 17.68 9.26 -1.21
CA LEU A 25 17.85 7.80 -1.12
C LEU A 25 17.85 7.11 -2.50
N PHE A 26 18.60 6.02 -2.57
CA PHE A 26 18.61 5.05 -3.65
C PHE A 26 17.91 3.77 -3.20
N GLU A 27 16.86 3.37 -3.91
CA GLU A 27 16.26 2.05 -3.75
C GLU A 27 17.08 1.05 -4.57
N VAL A 28 17.70 0.10 -3.89
CA VAL A 28 18.53 -0.95 -4.50
C VAL A 28 17.83 -2.29 -4.33
N GLU A 29 17.61 -3.00 -5.43
CA GLU A 29 17.18 -4.40 -5.42
C GLU A 29 18.40 -5.30 -5.60
N ILE A 30 18.53 -6.29 -4.72
CA ILE A 30 19.64 -7.24 -4.68
C ILE A 30 19.06 -8.64 -4.78
N ASN A 31 19.66 -9.46 -5.65
CA ASN A 31 19.42 -10.91 -5.62
C ASN A 31 20.11 -11.51 -4.39
N ASP A 32 19.33 -11.82 -3.36
CA ASP A 32 19.74 -12.42 -2.10
C ASP A 32 19.97 -13.94 -2.17
N GLU A 33 19.69 -14.57 -3.31
CA GLU A 33 20.12 -15.94 -3.58
C GLU A 33 21.59 -16.02 -4.04
N HIS A 34 22.18 -14.87 -4.43
CA HIS A 34 23.56 -14.83 -4.90
C HIS A 34 24.53 -15.00 -3.71
N PRO A 35 25.54 -15.90 -3.76
CA PRO A 35 26.39 -16.24 -2.61
C PRO A 35 27.17 -15.05 -2.02
N ASN A 36 27.36 -13.98 -2.80
CA ASN A 36 28.09 -12.78 -2.38
C ASN A 36 27.19 -11.61 -1.96
N PHE A 37 25.87 -11.80 -1.81
CA PHE A 37 24.97 -10.69 -1.45
C PHE A 37 25.36 -10.04 -0.11
N GLN A 38 25.85 -10.83 0.84
CA GLN A 38 26.25 -10.37 2.17
C GLN A 38 27.42 -9.38 2.11
N SER A 39 28.38 -9.60 1.20
CA SER A 39 29.51 -8.68 1.00
C SER A 39 29.05 -7.31 0.49
N LEU A 40 28.02 -7.27 -0.36
CA LEU A 40 27.44 -6.00 -0.81
C LEU A 40 26.67 -5.29 0.31
N LEU A 41 25.97 -6.04 1.18
CA LEU A 41 25.36 -5.48 2.38
C LEU A 41 26.39 -4.85 3.31
N GLU A 42 27.52 -5.52 3.55
CA GLU A 42 28.61 -4.99 4.37
C GLU A 42 29.23 -3.72 3.78
N GLN A 43 29.36 -3.67 2.44
CA GLN A 43 29.85 -2.47 1.74
C GLN A 43 28.87 -1.30 1.84
N LEU A 44 27.56 -1.58 1.78
CA LEU A 44 26.52 -0.56 1.88
C LEU A 44 26.13 -0.27 3.33
N ALA A 45 26.65 -1.01 4.32
CA ALA A 45 26.21 -0.93 5.73
C ALA A 45 26.33 0.47 6.33
N THR A 46 27.32 1.28 5.91
CA THR A 46 27.49 2.66 6.37
C THR A 46 26.56 3.65 5.67
N GLU A 47 26.08 3.28 4.49
CA GLU A 47 25.18 4.08 3.65
C GLU A 47 23.71 3.73 3.85
N ILE A 48 23.43 2.55 4.42
CA ILE A 48 22.10 2.12 4.85
C ILE A 48 21.72 2.94 6.07
N GLU A 49 20.56 3.60 6.00
CA GLU A 49 20.05 4.35 7.13
C GLU A 49 19.71 3.41 8.30
N PRO A 50 20.19 3.69 9.54
CA PRO A 50 19.87 2.86 10.69
C PRO A 50 18.36 2.73 10.89
N GLY A 51 17.85 1.50 10.94
CA GLY A 51 16.41 1.21 11.04
C GLY A 51 15.71 0.96 9.70
N THR A 52 16.41 1.10 8.58
CA THR A 52 15.83 1.02 7.22
C THR A 52 16.36 -0.21 6.47
N ILE A 53 16.21 -1.42 7.03
CA ILE A 53 16.24 -2.63 6.19
C ILE A 53 14.90 -2.67 5.46
N GLY A 54 14.92 -2.36 4.16
CA GLY A 54 13.74 -2.36 3.30
C GLY A 54 13.20 -3.77 3.07
N VAL A 55 12.38 -4.27 3.98
CA VAL A 55 11.59 -5.48 3.70
C VAL A 55 10.63 -5.13 2.55
N LYS A 56 10.51 -5.98 1.51
CA LYS A 56 9.48 -5.76 0.47
C LYS A 56 8.13 -5.66 1.20
N ALA A 57 7.26 -4.74 0.81
CA ALA A 57 5.94 -4.60 1.44
C ALA A 57 5.19 -5.95 1.41
N GLU A 58 5.29 -6.69 0.29
CA GLU A 58 4.80 -8.06 0.12
C GLU A 58 5.36 -9.03 1.17
N ASP A 59 6.67 -9.02 1.42
CA ASP A 59 7.33 -9.90 2.40
C ASP A 59 6.97 -9.52 3.84
N LEU A 60 6.85 -8.22 4.14
CA LEU A 60 6.42 -7.73 5.44
C LEU A 60 4.96 -8.11 5.71
N CYS A 61 4.08 -7.86 4.74
CA CYS A 61 2.67 -8.22 4.82
C CYS A 61 2.50 -9.74 4.99
N SER A 62 3.22 -10.55 4.22
CA SER A 62 3.24 -12.02 4.37
C SER A 62 3.70 -12.45 5.77
N ARG A 63 4.78 -11.86 6.29
CA ARG A 63 5.28 -12.15 7.66
C ARG A 63 4.34 -11.70 8.77
N LEU A 64 3.56 -10.65 8.54
CA LEU A 64 2.56 -10.14 9.47
C LEU A 64 1.20 -10.82 9.32
N GLY A 65 1.07 -11.80 8.42
CA GLY A 65 -0.21 -12.46 8.11
C GLY A 65 -1.23 -11.52 7.46
N ILE A 66 -0.77 -10.41 6.90
CA ILE A 66 -1.55 -9.45 6.14
C ILE A 66 -1.54 -9.98 4.70
N GLU A 67 -2.65 -10.57 4.26
CA GLU A 67 -2.82 -10.83 2.84
C GLU A 67 -2.86 -9.50 2.09
N MET A 68 -1.85 -9.23 1.26
CA MET A 68 -2.00 -8.28 0.17
C MET A 68 -2.81 -8.94 -0.93
N SER A 69 -4.06 -9.28 -0.60
CA SER A 69 -5.03 -9.56 -1.64
C SER A 69 -5.11 -8.30 -2.50
N ASN A 70 -5.07 -8.48 -3.82
CA ASN A 70 -5.54 -7.48 -4.76
C ASN A 70 -7.03 -7.79 -4.98
N PRO A 71 -7.92 -7.40 -4.05
CA PRO A 71 -9.34 -7.63 -4.22
C PRO A 71 -9.80 -7.02 -5.53
N SER A 72 -10.72 -7.70 -6.19
CA SER A 72 -11.41 -7.11 -7.34
C SER A 72 -12.07 -5.80 -6.94
N LEU A 73 -12.27 -4.90 -7.90
CA LEU A 73 -12.97 -3.63 -7.65
C LEU A 73 -14.36 -3.85 -7.03
N GLN A 74 -15.03 -4.95 -7.37
CA GLN A 74 -16.29 -5.34 -6.73
C GLN A 74 -16.11 -5.64 -5.24
N GLN A 75 -15.10 -6.44 -4.87
CA GLN A 75 -14.83 -6.76 -3.46
C GLN A 75 -14.46 -5.51 -2.66
N LEU A 76 -13.68 -4.59 -3.25
CA LEU A 76 -13.37 -3.30 -2.63
C LEU A 76 -14.63 -2.47 -2.38
N LEU A 77 -15.56 -2.49 -3.33
CA LEU A 77 -16.82 -1.76 -3.23
C LEU A 77 -17.74 -2.34 -2.13
N GLU A 78 -17.87 -3.66 -2.07
CA GLU A 78 -18.63 -4.35 -1.01
C GLU A 78 -18.04 -4.09 0.38
N GLN A 79 -16.71 -4.12 0.50
CA GLN A 79 -16.00 -3.80 1.74
C GLN A 79 -16.23 -2.34 2.15
N ALA A 80 -16.15 -1.40 1.21
CA ALA A 80 -16.41 0.02 1.48
C ALA A 80 -17.85 0.25 1.95
N GLN A 81 -18.84 -0.35 1.29
CA GLN A 81 -20.26 -0.24 1.70
C GLN A 81 -20.49 -0.78 3.11
N THR A 82 -19.86 -1.92 3.44
CA THR A 82 -19.91 -2.52 4.77
C THR A 82 -19.30 -1.59 5.81
N LEU A 83 -18.10 -1.06 5.55
CA LEU A 83 -17.40 -0.17 6.46
C LEU A 83 -18.17 1.13 6.70
N ILE A 84 -18.70 1.74 5.64
CA ILE A 84 -19.52 2.95 5.74
C ILE A 84 -20.79 2.68 6.57
N SER A 85 -21.41 1.52 6.42
CA SER A 85 -22.58 1.14 7.23
C SER A 85 -22.22 0.96 8.71
N LEU A 86 -21.07 0.34 9.01
CA LEU A 86 -20.58 0.20 10.38
C LEU A 86 -20.29 1.55 11.02
N ILE A 87 -19.68 2.49 10.28
CA ILE A 87 -19.43 3.87 10.74
C ILE A 87 -20.77 4.57 11.01
N ALA A 88 -21.74 4.44 10.10
CA ALA A 88 -23.05 5.06 10.22
C ALA A 88 -23.79 4.67 11.51
N THR A 89 -23.61 3.43 11.96
CA THR A 89 -24.24 2.89 13.19
C THR A 89 -23.34 2.96 14.43
N HIS A 90 -22.15 3.57 14.33
CA HIS A 90 -21.20 3.58 15.43
C HIS A 90 -21.59 4.66 16.46
N PRO A 91 -21.68 4.34 17.77
CA PRO A 91 -22.10 5.30 18.80
C PRO A 91 -21.26 6.59 18.85
N HIS A 92 -19.95 6.47 18.63
CA HIS A 92 -19.09 7.66 18.57
C HIS A 92 -19.37 8.55 17.35
N TYR A 93 -19.82 8.00 16.22
CA TYR A 93 -20.20 8.80 15.06
C TYR A 93 -21.53 9.52 15.34
N GLU A 94 -22.51 8.84 15.95
CA GLU A 94 -23.75 9.48 16.41
C GLU A 94 -23.48 10.63 17.39
N GLN A 95 -22.58 10.42 18.36
CA GLN A 95 -22.18 11.47 19.31
C GLN A 95 -21.55 12.69 18.62
N LEU A 96 -20.76 12.48 17.55
CA LEU A 96 -20.23 13.60 16.76
C LEU A 96 -21.38 14.40 16.15
N LEU A 97 -22.37 13.74 15.55
CA LEU A 97 -23.54 14.41 14.97
C LEU A 97 -24.35 15.17 16.03
N GLU A 98 -24.57 14.57 17.20
CA GLU A 98 -25.28 15.21 18.33
C GLU A 98 -24.55 16.45 18.87
N THR A 99 -23.21 16.46 18.81
CA THR A 99 -22.40 17.61 19.21
C THR A 99 -22.28 18.69 18.13
N GLY A 100 -23.01 18.53 17.01
CA GLY A 100 -23.11 19.51 15.94
C GLY A 100 -22.08 19.36 14.84
N TYR A 101 -21.38 18.23 14.76
CA TYR A 101 -20.50 17.93 13.64
C TYR A 101 -21.30 17.80 12.34
N GLN A 102 -21.04 18.70 11.39
CA GLN A 102 -21.68 18.73 10.07
C GLN A 102 -20.61 18.95 9.00
N PRO A 103 -20.01 17.88 8.47
CA PRO A 103 -19.07 17.99 7.36
C PRO A 103 -19.81 18.32 6.06
N ASP A 104 -19.10 18.95 5.12
CA ASP A 104 -19.64 19.24 3.78
C ASP A 104 -20.04 17.97 3.01
N LEU A 105 -19.33 16.86 3.27
CA LEU A 105 -19.63 15.53 2.75
C LEU A 105 -19.89 14.58 3.92
N ASN A 106 -21.05 13.93 3.91
CA ASN A 106 -21.48 13.04 4.98
C ASN A 106 -21.56 11.57 4.50
N ILE A 107 -21.97 10.70 5.42
CA ILE A 107 -22.11 9.26 5.14
C ILE A 107 -23.10 8.97 4.00
N ALA A 108 -24.18 9.74 3.86
CA ALA A 108 -25.14 9.57 2.77
C ALA A 108 -24.52 9.93 1.40
N ASP A 109 -23.64 10.93 1.35
CA ASP A 109 -22.90 11.27 0.12
C ASP A 109 -21.96 10.12 -0.27
N ALA A 110 -21.26 9.54 0.72
CA ALA A 110 -20.41 8.38 0.50
C ALA A 110 -21.21 7.16 0.00
N GLN A 111 -22.36 6.86 0.61
CA GLN A 111 -23.25 5.78 0.17
C GLN A 111 -23.77 6.00 -1.26
N THR A 112 -24.09 7.25 -1.59
CA THR A 112 -24.55 7.63 -2.93
C THR A 112 -23.46 7.41 -3.97
N ALA A 113 -22.22 7.85 -3.68
CA ALA A 113 -21.08 7.63 -4.56
C ALA A 113 -20.77 6.14 -4.80
N LEU A 114 -20.83 5.33 -3.73
CA LEU A 114 -20.63 3.87 -3.85
C LEU A 114 -21.75 3.21 -4.66
N THR A 115 -22.99 3.69 -4.53
CA THR A 115 -24.13 3.20 -5.32
C THR A 115 -23.95 3.48 -6.81
N TYR A 116 -23.53 4.69 -7.18
CA TYR A 116 -23.23 5.01 -8.58
C TYR A 116 -22.10 4.15 -9.15
N LEU A 117 -21.04 3.92 -8.35
CA LEU A 117 -19.96 3.04 -8.77
C LEU A 117 -20.43 1.60 -8.97
N GLN A 118 -21.31 1.09 -8.11
CA GLN A 118 -21.91 -0.24 -8.26
C GLN A 118 -22.69 -0.36 -9.56
N TRP A 119 -23.53 0.64 -9.87
CA TRP A 119 -24.29 0.65 -11.11
C TRP A 119 -23.40 0.64 -12.35
N GLU A 120 -22.31 1.40 -12.36
CA GLU A 120 -21.36 1.37 -13.48
C GLU A 120 -20.68 -0.01 -13.62
N LEU A 121 -20.35 -0.67 -12.51
CA LEU A 121 -19.81 -2.04 -12.57
C LEU A 121 -20.82 -3.05 -13.11
N ASP A 122 -22.08 -2.96 -12.68
CA ASP A 122 -23.14 -3.87 -13.10
C ASP A 122 -23.47 -3.68 -14.59
N ARG A 123 -23.53 -2.43 -15.06
CA ARG A 123 -23.72 -2.10 -16.49
C ARG A 123 -22.60 -2.65 -17.36
N ASN A 124 -21.35 -2.56 -16.91
CA ASN A 124 -20.19 -3.09 -17.64
C ASN A 124 -20.10 -4.62 -17.64
N ARG A 125 -20.98 -5.32 -16.90
CA ARG A 125 -21.09 -6.78 -16.90
C ARG A 125 -22.17 -7.32 -17.84
N GLU A 126 -23.09 -6.47 -18.30
CA GLU A 126 -24.06 -6.90 -19.31
C GLU A 126 -23.33 -7.15 -20.64
N PRO A 127 -23.46 -8.35 -21.26
CA PRO A 127 -22.89 -8.58 -22.56
C PRO A 127 -23.54 -7.60 -23.55
N SER A 128 -22.74 -6.86 -24.30
CA SER A 128 -23.20 -6.02 -25.40
C SER A 128 -24.09 -6.87 -26.32
N ALA A 129 -25.38 -6.55 -26.34
CA ALA A 129 -26.39 -7.21 -27.19
C ALA A 129 -26.13 -6.98 -28.68
#